data_AF-A0A7Y1YRG4-F1
#
_entry.id   AF-A0A7Y1YRG4-F1
#
_cell.length_a   1.000
_cell.length_b   1.000
_cell.length_c   1.000
_cell.angle_alpha   90.00
_cell.angle_beta   90.00
_cell.angle_gamma   90.00
#
_symmetry.space_group_name_H-M   'P 1'
#
loop_
_entity.id
_entity.type
_entity.pdbx_description
1 polymer ?
#
loop_
_entity_poly.entity_id
_entity_poly.type
_entity_poly.pdbx_seq_one_letter_code
_entity_poly.pdbx_strand_id
1 'polypeptide(L)'
;RDMYGKEFSDLDGNEKADVLKKVAAQANKFNPAVWGSPLGKQEPLDFYRRVKQFTLVGYFTSEEVGKNILVYDPIPGRQEGCIPVSDVGNAWTL
;
A
#
# COMPACT_ATOMS: atom_id res chain seq x y z
N ARG A 1 -20.47 10.12 8.90
CA ARG A 1 -21.32 11.29 8.60
C ARG A 1 -20.62 12.62 8.87
N ASP A 2 -19.54 12.64 9.65
CA ASP A 2 -19.05 13.86 10.30
C ASP A 2 -18.25 14.85 9.42
N MET A 3 -17.94 14.51 8.16
CA MET A 3 -17.27 15.46 7.24
C MET A 3 -18.18 16.08 6.19
N TYR A 4 -19.08 15.28 5.60
CA TYR A 4 -19.91 15.71 4.48
C TYR A 4 -21.41 15.51 4.72
N GLY A 5 -21.82 15.05 5.92
CA GLY A 5 -23.23 14.79 6.26
C GLY A 5 -23.86 13.58 5.56
N LYS A 6 -23.23 13.06 4.50
CA LYS A 6 -23.68 11.91 3.70
C LYS A 6 -23.09 10.58 4.21
N GLU A 7 -23.64 9.47 3.73
CA GLU A 7 -23.02 8.15 3.86
C GLU A 7 -21.83 8.02 2.90
N PHE A 8 -20.85 7.17 3.23
CA PHE A 8 -19.65 7.01 2.41
C PHE A 8 -19.97 6.56 0.98
N SER A 9 -20.98 5.72 0.81
CA SER A 9 -21.43 5.21 -0.50
C SER A 9 -21.84 6.32 -1.46
N ASP A 10 -22.47 7.37 -0.93
CA ASP A 10 -23.06 8.50 -1.69
C ASP A 10 -22.07 9.63 -1.99
N LEU A 11 -20.83 9.54 -1.49
CA LEU A 11 -19.79 10.54 -1.75
C LEU A 11 -19.20 10.41 -3.15
N ASP A 12 -18.73 11.52 -3.70
CA ASP A 12 -17.94 11.51 -4.93
C ASP A 12 -16.51 10.97 -4.71
N GLY A 13 -15.75 10.80 -5.79
CA GLY A 13 -14.40 10.23 -5.72
C GLY A 13 -13.40 11.05 -4.90
N ASN A 14 -13.50 12.39 -4.97
CA ASN A 14 -12.61 13.29 -4.23
C ASN A 14 -13.00 13.35 -2.75
N GLU A 15 -14.30 13.46 -2.46
CA GLU A 15 -14.85 13.40 -1.09
C GLU A 15 -14.47 12.07 -0.41
N LYS A 16 -14.58 10.94 -1.12
CA LYS A 16 -14.13 9.62 -0.64
C LYS A 16 -12.64 9.61 -0.32
N ALA A 17 -11.81 10.14 -1.22
CA ALA A 17 -10.37 10.21 -1.01
C ALA A 17 -10.01 11.00 0.25
N ASP A 18 -10.68 12.13 0.48
CA ASP A 18 -10.45 12.95 1.67
C ASP A 18 -10.90 12.26 2.96
N VAL A 19 -12.01 11.52 2.91
CA VAL A 19 -12.41 10.64 4.02
C VAL A 19 -11.34 9.61 4.35
N LEU A 20 -10.86 8.88 3.34
CA LEU A 20 -9.86 7.83 3.54
C LEU A 20 -8.53 8.41 4.02
N LYS A 21 -8.11 9.60 3.57
CA LYS A 21 -6.91 10.29 4.07
C LYS A 21 -7.03 10.64 5.56
N LYS A 22 -8.17 11.18 6.00
CA LYS A 22 -8.40 11.49 7.41
C LYS A 22 -8.39 10.24 8.28
N VAL A 23 -9.10 9.19 7.86
CA VAL A 23 -9.11 7.91 8.57
C VAL A 23 -7.71 7.30 8.60
N ALA A 24 -6.93 7.41 7.52
CA ALA A 24 -5.55 6.94 7.48
C ALA A 24 -4.65 7.67 8.49
N ALA A 25 -4.82 8.97 8.66
CA ALA A 25 -4.04 9.77 9.60
C ALA A 25 -4.34 9.41 11.06
N GLN A 26 -5.58 8.97 11.34
CA GLN A 26 -6.04 8.58 12.68
C GLN A 26 -5.76 7.10 12.99
N ALA A 27 -5.51 6.27 11.97
CA ALA A 27 -5.27 4.85 12.14
C ALA A 27 -4.03 4.58 12.98
N ASN A 28 -4.09 3.52 13.78
CA ASN A 28 -3.02 3.11 14.65
C ASN A 28 -1.74 2.75 13.89
N LYS A 29 -0.59 3.08 14.50
CA LYS A 29 0.74 2.83 13.93
C LYS A 29 1.38 1.62 14.59
N PHE A 30 2.37 1.04 13.92
CA PHE A 30 3.22 0.04 14.56
C PHE A 30 4.14 0.74 15.57
N ASN A 31 4.32 0.10 16.72
CA ASN A 31 5.29 0.53 17.70
C ASN A 31 6.68 0.42 17.08
N PRO A 32 7.62 1.31 17.44
CA PRO A 32 9.01 1.17 17.04
C PRO A 32 9.53 -0.20 17.48
N ALA A 33 10.35 -0.83 16.63
CA ALA A 33 10.95 -2.12 16.92
C ALA A 33 12.47 -2.01 17.04
N VAL A 34 13.04 -2.79 17.95
CA VAL A 34 14.48 -2.96 18.13
C VAL A 34 14.80 -4.43 17.87
N TRP A 35 15.66 -4.71 16.89
CA TRP A 35 15.98 -6.08 16.44
C TRP A 35 14.73 -6.92 16.11
N GLY A 36 13.71 -6.30 15.52
CA GLY A 36 12.45 -6.97 15.16
C GLY A 36 11.46 -7.18 16.31
N SER A 37 11.82 -6.84 17.54
CA SER A 37 10.91 -6.88 18.69
C SER A 37 10.26 -5.52 18.93
N PRO A 38 8.91 -5.42 18.99
CA PRO A 38 8.25 -4.15 19.25
C PRO A 38 8.53 -3.66 20.67
N LEU A 39 8.75 -2.36 20.81
CA LEU A 39 8.80 -1.72 22.12
C LEU A 39 7.38 -1.65 22.68
N GLY A 40 7.13 -2.45 23.72
CA GLY A 40 5.85 -2.53 24.39
C GLY A 40 4.80 -3.36 23.65
N LYS A 41 3.57 -3.37 24.20
CA LYS A 41 2.45 -4.12 23.62
C LYS A 41 1.97 -3.43 22.35
N GLN A 42 1.91 -4.19 21.26
CA GLN A 42 1.35 -3.71 20.00
C GLN A 42 -0.17 -3.80 20.05
N GLU A 43 -0.85 -2.69 19.79
CA GLU A 43 -2.30 -2.69 19.64
C GLU A 43 -2.73 -3.36 18.31
N PRO A 44 -3.86 -4.08 18.29
CA PRO A 44 -4.37 -4.76 17.09
C PRO A 44 -4.59 -3.79 15.92
N LEU A 45 -4.35 -4.23 14.68
CA LEU A 45 -4.57 -3.40 13.49
C LEU A 45 -6.01 -2.86 13.41
N ASP A 46 -6.15 -1.56 13.14
CA ASP A 46 -7.47 -0.98 12.89
C ASP A 46 -8.10 -1.53 11.60
N PHE A 47 -9.42 -1.43 11.51
CA PHE A 47 -10.18 -1.87 10.33
C PHE A 47 -9.63 -1.29 9.02
N TYR A 48 -9.46 0.04 8.96
CA TYR A 48 -8.94 0.71 7.76
C TYR A 48 -7.56 0.18 7.36
N ARG A 49 -6.67 -0.05 8.32
CA ARG A 49 -5.32 -0.53 8.05
C ARG A 49 -5.32 -1.95 7.49
N ARG A 50 -6.18 -2.83 8.02
CA ARG A 50 -6.37 -4.19 7.48
C ARG A 50 -6.88 -4.16 6.04
N VAL A 51 -7.96 -3.41 5.78
CA VAL A 51 -8.53 -3.30 4.43
C VAL A 51 -7.49 -2.74 3.47
N LYS A 52 -6.84 -1.62 3.82
CA LYS A 52 -5.79 -1.02 2.98
C LYS A 52 -4.66 -2.00 2.70
N GLN A 53 -4.19 -2.74 3.70
CA GLN A 53 -3.12 -3.73 3.51
C GLN A 53 -3.54 -4.82 2.53
N PHE A 54 -4.72 -5.43 2.72
CA PHE A 54 -5.19 -6.47 1.80
C PHE A 54 -5.44 -5.95 0.39
N THR A 55 -5.95 -4.72 0.24
CA THR A 55 -6.10 -4.09 -1.08
C THR A 55 -4.76 -3.88 -1.76
N LEU A 56 -3.74 -3.38 -1.05
CA LEU A 56 -2.42 -3.18 -1.63
C LEU A 56 -1.78 -4.51 -2.02
N VAL A 57 -1.82 -5.51 -1.14
CA VAL A 57 -1.32 -6.85 -1.46
C VAL A 57 -2.02 -7.39 -2.68
N GLY A 58 -3.36 -7.43 -2.69
CA GLY A 58 -4.14 -7.95 -3.81
C GLY A 58 -3.89 -7.21 -5.12
N TYR A 59 -3.68 -5.89 -5.07
CA TYR A 59 -3.35 -5.10 -6.25
C TYR A 59 -1.96 -5.44 -6.79
N PHE A 60 -0.91 -5.35 -5.95
CA PHE A 60 0.46 -5.56 -6.37
C PHE A 60 0.81 -7.02 -6.68
N THR A 61 0.01 -7.98 -6.22
CA THR A 61 0.16 -9.40 -6.59
C THR A 61 -0.87 -9.86 -7.62
N SER A 62 -1.63 -8.95 -8.23
CA SER A 62 -2.57 -9.32 -9.28
C SER A 62 -1.85 -9.61 -10.59
N GLU A 63 -2.39 -10.54 -11.38
CA GLU A 63 -1.88 -10.89 -12.71
C GLU A 63 -1.83 -9.66 -13.64
N GLU A 64 -2.87 -8.82 -13.59
CA GLU A 64 -2.96 -7.60 -14.38
C GLU A 64 -1.79 -6.65 -14.10
N VAL A 65 -1.50 -6.39 -12.83
CA VAL A 65 -0.39 -5.51 -12.43
C VAL A 65 0.95 -6.16 -12.76
N GLY A 66 1.10 -7.46 -12.55
CA GLY A 66 2.33 -8.21 -12.86
C GLY A 66 2.65 -8.25 -14.36
N LYS A 67 1.64 -8.27 -15.24
CA LYS A 67 1.84 -8.35 -16.70
C LYS A 67 1.95 -6.99 -17.38
N ASN A 68 1.15 -6.02 -16.94
CA ASN A 68 0.94 -4.78 -17.70
C ASN A 68 1.59 -3.55 -17.05
N ILE A 69 1.98 -3.62 -15.77
CA ILE A 69 2.57 -2.49 -15.05
C ILE A 69 4.01 -2.79 -14.62
N LEU A 70 4.23 -3.92 -13.96
CA LEU A 70 5.56 -4.31 -13.47
C LEU A 70 6.41 -4.92 -14.59
N VAL A 71 7.73 -4.84 -14.45
CA VAL A 71 8.68 -5.45 -15.39
C VAL A 71 8.82 -6.93 -15.04
N TYR A 72 8.58 -7.81 -16.01
CA TYR A 72 8.75 -9.25 -15.85
C TYR A 72 10.05 -9.73 -16.49
N ASP A 73 10.96 -10.29 -15.67
CA ASP A 73 12.15 -11.02 -16.13
C ASP A 73 12.14 -12.45 -15.55
N PRO A 74 11.68 -13.45 -16.33
CA PRO A 74 11.55 -14.81 -15.85
C PRO A 74 12.90 -15.50 -15.54
N ILE A 75 14.01 -14.98 -16.08
CA ILE A 75 15.34 -15.56 -15.90
C ILE A 75 16.30 -14.42 -15.60
N PRO A 76 16.47 -14.04 -14.32
CA PRO A 76 17.32 -12.92 -13.96
C PRO A 76 18.76 -13.19 -14.45
N GLY A 77 19.21 -12.32 -15.36
CA GLY A 77 20.55 -12.36 -15.92
C GLY A 77 21.60 -11.82 -14.96
N ARG A 78 22.61 -11.14 -15.51
CA ARG A 78 23.64 -10.48 -14.69
C ARG A 78 23.00 -9.36 -13.87
N GLN A 79 23.17 -9.39 -12.56
CA GLN A 79 22.73 -8.31 -11.67
C GLN A 79 23.59 -7.05 -11.91
N GLU A 80 22.96 -5.97 -12.35
CA GLU A 80 23.60 -4.66 -12.51
C GLU A 80 23.20 -3.74 -11.35
N GLY A 81 24.18 -3.40 -10.51
CA GLY A 81 23.98 -2.46 -9.41
C GLY A 81 24.02 -1.01 -9.88
N CYS A 82 23.28 -0.13 -9.20
CA CYS A 82 23.35 1.32 -9.34
C CYS A 82 23.07 1.89 -10.75
N ILE A 83 22.21 1.24 -11.53
CA ILE A 83 21.71 1.78 -12.81
C ILE A 83 20.65 2.88 -12.57
N PRO A 84 20.55 3.89 -13.45
CA PRO A 84 19.48 4.88 -13.39
C PRO A 84 18.09 4.26 -13.51
N VAL A 85 17.13 4.70 -12.70
CA VAL A 85 15.73 4.21 -12.74
C VAL A 85 15.08 4.45 -14.11
N SER A 86 15.49 5.52 -14.80
CA SER A 86 15.03 5.84 -16.17
C SER A 86 15.29 4.73 -17.17
N ASP A 87 16.33 3.92 -16.95
CA ASP A 87 16.79 2.92 -17.91
C ASP A 87 16.04 1.60 -17.75
N VAL A 88 15.39 1.41 -16.60
CA VAL A 88 14.66 0.19 -16.20
C VAL A 88 13.15 0.39 -16.24
N GLY A 89 12.68 1.61 -16.00
CA GLY A 89 11.26 1.96 -15.96
C GLY A 89 10.62 1.58 -14.62
N ASN A 90 9.74 0.58 -14.63
CA ASN A 90 8.93 0.19 -13.48
C ASN A 90 9.64 -0.82 -12.57
N ALA A 91 9.06 -1.06 -11.39
CA ALA A 91 9.53 -2.10 -10.49
C ALA A 91 9.29 -3.51 -11.08
N TRP A 92 10.09 -4.47 -10.63
CA TRP A 92 10.02 -5.86 -11.09
C TRP A 92 8.89 -6.63 -10.43
N THR A 93 8.24 -7.51 -11.19
CA THR A 93 7.39 -8.58 -10.65
C THR A 93 8.23 -9.83 -10.37
N LEU A 94 7.75 -10.69 -9.48
CA LEU A 94 8.28 -12.04 -9.24
C LEU A 94 7.88 -12.99 -10.38
#